data_AF-A0A0F9NRK5-F1
#
_entry.id   AF-A0A0F9NRK5-F1
#
_cell.length_a   1.000
_cell.length_b   1.000
_cell.length_c   1.000
_cell.angle_alpha   90.00
_cell.angle_beta   90.00
_cell.angle_gamma   90.00
#
_symmetry.space_group_name_H-M   'P 1'
#
loop_
_entity.id
_entity.type
_entity.pdbx_description
1 polymer ?
#
loop_
_entity_poly.entity_id
_entity_poly.type
_entity_poly.pdbx_seq_one_letter_code
_entity_poly.pdbx_strand_id
1 'polypeptide(L)' 'MEQPITIVLLNNEIALDKICWNCRGVNLREHNESFWEDGVCSICKGKGYEPTDAGQAIIGLVKRHLG' A
#
# COMPACT_ATOMS: atom_id res chain seq x y z
N MET A 1 -8.55 8.71 -8.29
CA MET A 1 -7.34 8.26 -7.56
C MET A 1 -7.57 8.58 -6.11
N GLU A 2 -7.56 7.58 -5.24
CA GLU A 2 -7.65 7.80 -3.79
C GLU A 2 -6.36 8.45 -3.30
N GLN A 3 -6.48 9.38 -2.35
CA GLN A 3 -5.33 10.08 -1.79
C GLN A 3 -4.61 9.16 -0.79
N PRO A 4 -3.27 9.23 -0.70
CA PRO A 4 -2.53 8.47 0.30
C PRO A 4 -2.99 8.83 1.72
N ILE A 5 -2.99 7.85 2.61
CA ILE A 5 -3.29 8.04 4.03
C ILE A 5 -2.12 8.78 4.65
N THR A 6 -2.37 9.96 5.21
CA THR A 6 -1.35 10.78 5.88
C THR A 6 -1.61 10.92 7.37
N ILE A 7 -0.54 11.05 8.14
CA ILE A 7 -0.57 11.46 9.55
C ILE A 7 0.31 12.70 9.74
N VAL A 8 0.02 13.49 10.78
CA VAL A 8 0.87 14.60 11.18
C VAL A 8 1.67 14.18 12.42
N LEU A 9 3.00 14.21 12.32
CA LEU A 9 3.90 13.95 13.43
C LEU A 9 4.93 15.09 13.55
N LEU A 10 4.96 15.75 14.70
CA LEU A 10 5.90 16.85 14.97
C LEU A 10 5.90 17.90 13.85
N ASN A 11 4.70 18.30 13.39
CA ASN A 11 4.47 19.24 12.29
C ASN A 11 4.93 18.78 10.89
N ASN A 12 5.21 17.49 10.70
CA ASN A 12 5.48 16.91 9.39
C ASN A 12 4.31 16.04 8.93
N GLU A 13 3.88 16.21 7.69
CA GLU A 13 2.96 15.30 7.02
C GLU A 13 3.72 14.06 6.56
N ILE A 14 3.29 12.90 7.03
CA ILE A 14 3.91 11.61 6.73
C ILE A 14 2.87 10.73 6.04
N ALA A 15 3.15 10.35 4.79
CA ALA A 15 2.34 9.36 4.09
C ALA A 15 2.61 7.96 4.63
N LEU A 16 1.54 7.24 4.99
CA LEU A 16 1.58 5.87 5.48
C LEU A 16 1.49 4.84 4.35
N ASP A 17 1.02 5.24 3.18
CA ASP A 17 1.00 4.41 1.98
C ASP A 17 1.47 5.20 0.75
N LYS A 18 1.76 4.45 -0.30
CA LYS A 18 2.17 4.95 -1.60
C LYS A 18 1.55 4.10 -2.69
N ILE A 19 1.39 4.69 -3.87
CA ILE A 19 0.93 3.96 -5.05
C ILE A 19 1.88 2.80 -5.30
N CYS A 20 1.33 1.60 -5.49
CA CYS A 20 2.11 0.41 -5.79
C CYS A 20 2.95 0.63 -7.05
N TRP A 21 4.27 0.49 -6.93
CA TRP A 21 5.19 0.73 -8.04
C TRP A 21 4.91 -0.17 -9.26
N ASN A 22 4.41 -1.39 -9.02
CA ASN A 22 4.17 -2.38 -10.07
C ASN A 22 2.89 -2.08 -10.86
N CYS A 23 1.75 -1.92 -10.16
CA CYS A 23 0.47 -1.73 -10.82
C CYS A 23 0.06 -0.27 -11.01
N ARG A 24 0.81 0.68 -10.43
CA ARG A 24 0.55 2.13 -10.52
C ARG A 24 -0.88 2.52 -10.12
N GLY A 25 -1.45 1.82 -9.13
CA GLY A 25 -2.82 2.06 -8.66
C GLY A 25 -3.91 1.42 -9.54
N VAL A 26 -3.52 0.70 -10.59
CA VAL A 26 -4.44 -0.11 -11.39
C VAL A 26 -4.60 -1.45 -10.67
N ASN A 27 -5.78 -1.76 -10.17
CA ASN A 27 -5.97 -2.92 -9.28
C ASN A 27 -6.17 -4.23 -10.04
N LEU A 28 -6.45 -4.16 -11.35
CA LEU A 28 -6.79 -5.28 -12.23
C LEU A 28 -6.17 -5.08 -13.62
N ARG A 29 -5.58 -6.13 -14.19
CA ARG A 29 -5.15 -6.16 -15.60
C ARG A 29 -5.63 -7.44 -16.27
N GLU A 30 -6.02 -7.33 -17.55
CA GLU A 30 -6.53 -8.45 -18.36
C GLU A 30 -5.46 -9.46 -18.80
N HIS A 31 -4.17 -9.25 -18.48
CA HIS A 31 -3.09 -10.14 -18.95
C HIS A 31 -2.13 -10.57 -17.84
N ASN A 32 -1.88 -11.88 -17.82
CA ASN A 32 -0.88 -12.62 -17.03
C ASN A 32 0.55 -12.17 -17.38
N GLU A 33 0.98 -11.03 -16.87
CA GLU A 33 2.40 -10.73 -16.69
C GLU A 33 2.87 -11.34 -15.36
N SER A 34 4.15 -11.69 -15.23
CA SER A 34 4.74 -12.48 -14.11
C SER A 34 4.54 -11.92 -12.68
N PHE A 35 3.93 -10.74 -12.56
CA PHE A 35 3.64 -10.03 -11.30
C PHE A 35 2.13 -9.87 -11.02
N TRP A 36 1.30 -10.58 -11.78
CA TRP A 36 -0.15 -10.62 -11.64
C TRP A 36 -0.60 -12.06 -11.44
N GLU A 37 -1.11 -12.36 -10.25
CA GLU A 37 -1.72 -13.66 -9.92
C GLU A 37 -3.24 -13.50 -10.07
N ASP A 38 -3.86 -14.32 -10.90
CA ASP A 38 -5.31 -14.27 -11.20
C ASP A 38 -5.83 -12.88 -11.61
N GLY A 39 -5.02 -12.12 -12.37
CA GLY A 39 -5.37 -10.76 -12.81
C GLY A 39 -5.27 -9.70 -11.70
N VAL A 40 -4.74 -10.06 -10.53
CA VAL A 40 -4.52 -9.19 -9.37
C VAL A 40 -3.03 -8.95 -9.19
N CYS A 41 -2.64 -7.70 -8.95
CA CYS A 41 -1.22 -7.38 -8.72
C CYS A 41 -0.74 -8.09 -7.44
N SER A 42 0.25 -8.97 -7.57
CA SER A 42 0.73 -9.80 -6.46
C SER A 42 1.48 -8.99 -5.38
N ILE A 43 2.13 -7.89 -5.78
CA ILE A 43 2.87 -6.99 -4.89
C ILE A 43 1.93 -6.29 -3.89
N CYS A 44 0.88 -5.62 -4.38
CA CYS A 44 -0.08 -4.92 -3.52
C CYS A 44 -1.30 -5.77 -3.15
N LYS A 45 -1.36 -7.03 -3.62
CA LYS A 45 -2.50 -7.93 -3.47
C LYS A 45 -3.83 -7.29 -3.92
N GLY A 46 -3.78 -6.58 -5.04
CA GLY A 46 -4.95 -5.90 -5.62
C GLY A 46 -5.37 -4.60 -4.95
N LYS A 47 -4.64 -4.14 -3.94
CA LYS A 47 -4.99 -2.89 -3.22
C LYS A 47 -4.65 -1.63 -4.01
N GLY A 48 -3.72 -1.69 -4.96
CA GLY A 48 -3.22 -0.52 -5.69
C GLY A 48 -2.19 0.31 -4.95
N TYR A 49 -2.05 0.09 -3.64
CA TYR A 49 -1.15 0.81 -2.75
C TYR A 49 -0.37 -0.17 -1.89
N GLU A 50 0.77 0.30 -1.42
CA GLU A 50 1.63 -0.40 -0.49
C GLU A 50 2.02 0.53 0.66
N PRO A 51 2.14 0.02 1.89
CA PRO A 51 2.55 0.84 3.02
C PRO A 51 3.99 1.35 2.84
N THR A 52 4.24 2.58 3.27
CA THR A 52 5.60 3.12 3.44
C THR A 52 6.26 2.51 4.67
N ASP A 53 7.54 2.80 4.92
CA ASP A 53 8.22 2.35 6.14
C ASP A 53 7.52 2.89 7.40
N ALA A 54 7.01 4.12 7.35
CA ALA A 54 6.19 4.69 8.41
C ALA A 54 4.86 3.93 8.56
N GLY A 55 4.19 3.61 7.45
CA GLY A 55 2.99 2.77 7.46
C GLY A 55 3.23 1.39 8.07
N GLN A 56 4.33 0.74 7.73
CA GLN A 56 4.72 -0.56 8.29
C GLN A 56 4.98 -0.47 9.81
N ALA A 57 5.64 0.59 10.27
CA ALA A 57 5.88 0.81 11.69
C ALA A 57 4.58 0.96 12.48
N ILE A 58 3.62 1.73 11.95
CA ILE A 58 2.29 1.92 12.55
C ILE A 58 1.49 0.61 12.56
N ILE A 59 1.45 -0.13 11.44
CA ILE A 59 0.81 -1.46 11.38
C ILE A 59 1.43 -2.40 12.42
N GLY A 60 2.75 -2.39 12.55
CA GLY A 60 3.46 -3.19 13.55
C GLY A 60 3.09 -2.81 14.98
N LEU A 61 2.96 -1.51 15.28
CA LEU A 61 2.52 -1.03 16.59
C LEU A 61 1.09 -1.49 16.90
N VAL A 62 0.16 -1.29 15.96
CA VAL A 62 -1.25 -1.69 16.09
C VAL A 62 -1.36 -3.20 16.36
N LYS A 63 -0.67 -4.02 15.56
CA LYS A 63 -0.69 -5.49 15.72
C LYS A 63 -0.16 -5.96 17.07
N ARG A 64 0.80 -5.24 17.69
CA ARG A 64 1.34 -5.61 19.02
C ARG A 64 0.39 -5.34 20.18
N HIS A 65 -0.53 -4.39 20.04
CA HIS A 65 -1.39 -3.93 21.14
C HIS A 65 -2.86 -4.25 20.96
N LEU A 66 -3.30 -4.56 19.73
CA LEU A 66 -4.67 -4.90 19.39
C LEU A 66 -4.83 -6.32 18.81
N GLY A 67 -3.73 -7.07 18.70
CA GLY A 67 -3.67 -8.45 18.20
C GLY A 67 -3.39 -9.46 19.30
#